data_AF-A0A1V6SE37-F1
#
_entry.id   AF-A0A1V6SE37-F1
#
_cell.length_a   1.000
_cell.length_b   1.000
_cell.length_c   1.000
_cell.angle_alpha   90.00
_cell.angle_beta   90.00
_cell.angle_gamma   90.00
#
_symmetry.space_group_name_H-M   'P 1'
#
loop_
_entity.id
_entity.type
_entity.pdbx_description
1 polymer ?
#
loop_
_entity_poly.entity_id
_entity_poly.type
_entity_poly.pdbx_seq_one_letter_code
_entity_poly.pdbx_strand_id
1 'polypeptide(L)'
;MDGSRIHPANFREIYTKACETFTHKLQCQVFVLLSQSPSPDMENIPTRLEELGERIIQIGFLGEIGEFGIRDDNRVRVRWNPLSIKEICFSIKWELGVLKDELAGGGDPLIVADLLVHLLDALPF
;
A
#
# COMPACT_ATOMS: atom_id res chain seq x y z
N MET A 1 -19.40 2.60 30.86
CA MET A 1 -18.75 1.30 30.62
C MET A 1 -17.46 1.59 29.91
N ASP A 2 -16.34 1.36 30.58
CA ASP A 2 -15.01 1.67 30.07
C ASP A 2 -14.61 0.58 29.07
N GLY A 3 -14.88 0.85 27.80
CA GLY A 3 -14.61 -0.05 26.68
C GLY A 3 -13.14 0.01 26.29
N SER A 4 -12.23 -0.18 27.25
CA SER A 4 -10.80 -0.26 26.99
C SER A 4 -10.57 -1.35 25.95
N ARG A 5 -10.35 -0.94 24.69
CA ARG A 5 -9.94 -1.84 23.62
C ARG A 5 -8.63 -2.48 24.08
N ILE A 6 -8.70 -3.73 24.54
CA ILE A 6 -7.52 -4.47 24.94
C ILE A 6 -6.74 -4.72 23.67
N HIS A 7 -5.76 -3.88 23.39
CA HIS A 7 -4.77 -4.15 22.36
C HIS A 7 -3.97 -5.38 22.79
N PRO A 8 -3.78 -6.38 21.92
CA PRO A 8 -2.78 -7.42 22.14
C PRO A 8 -1.44 -6.79 22.54
N ALA A 9 -0.71 -7.41 23.48
CA ALA A 9 0.57 -6.87 23.95
C ALA A 9 1.59 -6.63 22.81
N ASN A 10 1.42 -7.32 21.68
CA ASN A 10 2.24 -7.22 20.48
C ASN A 10 1.56 -6.44 19.32
N PHE A 11 0.52 -5.64 19.58
CA PHE A 11 -0.24 -4.96 18.52
C PHE A 11 0.65 -4.06 17.64
N ARG A 12 1.59 -3.33 18.24
CA ARG A 12 2.57 -2.51 17.51
C ARG A 12 3.46 -3.34 16.60
N GLU A 13 3.96 -4.48 17.08
CA GLU A 13 4.81 -5.37 16.28
C GLU A 13 4.04 -5.95 15.09
N ILE A 14 2.79 -6.36 15.31
CA ILE A 14 1.90 -6.85 14.24
C ILE A 14 1.70 -5.76 13.17
N TYR A 15 1.40 -4.53 13.60
CA TYR A 15 1.20 -3.40 12.70
C TYR A 15 2.46 -3.06 11.90
N THR A 16 3.60 -2.91 12.57
CA THR A 16 4.89 -2.64 11.91
C THR A 16 5.22 -3.71 10.88
N LYS A 17 5.10 -4.99 11.23
CA LYS A 17 5.36 -6.10 10.31
C LYS A 17 4.41 -6.10 9.11
N ALA A 18 3.14 -5.74 9.32
CA ALA A 18 2.18 -5.62 8.22
C ALA A 18 2.59 -4.51 7.23
N CYS A 19 3.00 -3.34 7.75
CA CYS A 19 3.49 -2.21 6.98
C CYS A 19 4.77 -2.53 6.19
N GLU A 20 5.76 -3.15 6.85
CA GLU A 20 7.01 -3.58 6.21
C GLU A 20 6.76 -4.60 5.10
N THR A 21 5.92 -5.60 5.37
CA THR A 21 5.63 -6.62 4.37
C THR A 21 4.87 -6.04 3.17
N PHE A 22 3.95 -5.10 3.40
CA PHE A 22 3.26 -4.39 2.33
C PHE A 22 4.25 -3.61 1.47
N THR A 23 5.10 -2.80 2.10
CA THR A 23 6.13 -2.00 1.42
C THR A 23 7.03 -2.87 0.56
N HIS A 24 7.55 -3.97 1.14
CA HIS A 24 8.40 -4.91 0.42
C HIS A 24 7.67 -5.56 -0.78
N LYS A 25 6.44 -6.04 -0.60
CA LYS A 25 5.68 -6.67 -1.69
C LYS A 25 5.38 -5.67 -2.82
N LEU A 26 5.10 -4.41 -2.49
CA LEU A 26 4.88 -3.35 -3.47
C LEU A 26 6.17 -3.01 -4.22
N GLN A 27 7.31 -2.91 -3.53
CA GLN A 27 8.64 -2.78 -4.15
C GLN A 27 8.96 -3.92 -5.12
N CYS A 28 8.59 -5.17 -4.76
CA CYS A 28 8.75 -6.29 -5.68
C CYS A 28 7.95 -6.09 -6.97
N GLN A 29 6.73 -5.53 -6.92
CA GLN A 29 5.95 -5.32 -8.15
C GLN A 29 6.59 -4.26 -9.04
N VAL A 30 7.10 -3.17 -8.46
CA VAL A 30 7.88 -2.16 -9.18
C VAL A 30 9.07 -2.81 -9.88
N PHE A 31 9.84 -3.63 -9.16
CA PHE A 31 11.01 -4.30 -9.74
C PHE A 31 10.65 -5.22 -10.91
N VAL A 32 9.56 -5.99 -10.79
CA VAL A 32 9.10 -6.86 -11.88
C VAL A 32 8.69 -6.04 -13.10
N LEU A 33 7.97 -4.93 -12.93
CA LEU A 33 7.55 -4.07 -14.05
C LEU A 33 8.73 -3.36 -14.74
N LEU A 34 9.78 -3.03 -13.99
CA LEU A 34 10.99 -2.41 -14.53
C LEU A 34 11.97 -3.41 -15.16
N SER A 35 11.76 -4.72 -14.91
CA SER A 35 12.61 -5.76 -15.48
C SER A 35 12.40 -5.84 -17.00
N GLN A 36 13.47 -5.65 -17.78
CA GLN A 36 13.44 -5.69 -19.25
C GLN A 36 13.21 -7.10 -19.82
N SER A 37 13.16 -8.13 -18.97
CA SER A 37 12.91 -9.50 -19.40
C SER A 37 11.42 -9.83 -19.21
N PRO A 38 10.73 -10.36 -20.23
CA PRO A 38 9.38 -10.90 -20.04
C PRO A 38 9.47 -12.07 -19.06
N SER A 39 9.20 -11.80 -17.78
CA SER A 39 9.11 -12.83 -16.75
C SER A 39 7.68 -13.36 -16.74
N PRO A 40 7.47 -14.68 -16.56
CA PRO A 40 6.14 -15.23 -16.26
C PRO A 40 5.50 -14.59 -15.00
N ASP A 41 6.28 -13.89 -14.18
CA ASP A 41 5.76 -13.07 -13.08
C ASP A 41 4.90 -11.88 -13.53
N MET A 42 5.09 -11.36 -14.76
CA MET A 42 4.34 -10.19 -15.25
C MET A 42 2.84 -10.47 -15.39
N GLU A 43 2.47 -11.67 -15.83
CA GLU A 43 1.06 -12.08 -15.96
C GLU A 43 0.32 -12.11 -14.61
N ASN A 44 1.08 -12.22 -13.50
CA ASN A 44 0.55 -12.29 -12.16
C ASN A 44 0.47 -10.92 -11.45
N ILE A 45 0.98 -9.84 -12.06
CA ILE A 45 1.02 -8.52 -11.42
C ILE A 45 -0.39 -8.00 -11.09
N PRO A 46 -1.39 -8.06 -11.99
CA PRO A 46 -2.74 -7.57 -11.66
C PRO A 46 -3.31 -8.23 -10.40
N THR A 47 -3.18 -9.56 -10.28
CA THR A 47 -3.59 -10.30 -9.09
C THR A 47 -2.81 -9.86 -7.84
N ARG A 48 -1.50 -9.65 -7.95
CA ARG A 48 -0.68 -9.18 -6.83
C ARG A 48 -1.04 -7.76 -6.38
N LEU A 49 -1.40 -6.87 -7.31
CA LEU A 49 -1.89 -5.53 -6.97
C LEU A 49 -3.25 -5.58 -6.26
N GLU A 50 -4.12 -6.50 -6.64
CA GLU A 50 -5.40 -6.75 -5.94
C GLU A 50 -5.17 -7.26 -4.51
N GLU A 51 -4.28 -8.24 -4.31
CA GLU A 51 -3.90 -8.71 -2.98
C GLU A 51 -3.30 -7.60 -2.11
N LEU A 52 -2.46 -6.74 -2.68
CA LEU A 52 -1.93 -5.56 -2.01
C LEU A 52 -3.05 -4.59 -1.63
N GLY A 53 -4.03 -4.39 -2.51
CA GLY A 53 -5.23 -3.60 -2.27
C GLY A 53 -6.06 -4.11 -1.09
N GLU A 54 -6.17 -5.42 -0.87
CA GLU A 54 -6.83 -5.95 0.34
C GLU A 54 -5.97 -5.77 1.59
N ARG A 55 -4.66 -5.94 1.45
CA ARG A 55 -3.73 -5.83 2.59
C ARG A 55 -3.61 -4.41 3.12
N ILE A 56 -3.60 -3.40 2.24
CA ILE A 56 -3.52 -1.99 2.67
C ILE A 56 -4.76 -1.57 3.46
N ILE A 57 -5.94 -2.11 3.13
CA ILE A 57 -7.15 -1.88 3.91
C ILE A 57 -7.02 -2.43 5.33
N GLN A 58 -6.50 -3.65 5.47
CA GLN A 58 -6.24 -4.23 6.79
C GLN A 58 -5.27 -3.36 7.60
N ILE A 59 -4.22 -2.83 6.97
CA ILE A 59 -3.29 -1.89 7.60
C ILE A 59 -4.00 -0.60 8.02
N GLY A 60 -4.86 -0.03 7.17
CA GLY A 60 -5.65 1.16 7.51
C GLY A 60 -6.54 0.95 8.74
N PHE A 61 -7.22 -0.19 8.83
CA PHE A 61 -8.03 -0.54 9.99
C PHE A 61 -7.19 -0.76 11.25
N LEU A 62 -6.06 -1.47 11.15
CA LEU A 62 -5.14 -1.65 12.28
C LEU A 62 -4.53 -0.31 12.74
N GLY A 63 -4.22 0.56 11.79
CA GLY A 63 -3.77 1.94 12.00
C GLY A 63 -4.77 2.75 12.83
N GLU A 64 -6.03 2.76 12.40
CA GLU A 64 -7.13 3.44 13.08
C GLU A 64 -7.39 2.86 14.48
N ILE A 65 -7.42 1.53 14.61
CA ILE A 65 -7.65 0.87 15.91
C ILE A 65 -6.51 1.18 16.88
N GLY A 66 -5.25 1.08 16.45
CA GLY A 66 -4.09 1.32 17.29
C GLY A 66 -3.71 2.78 17.49
N GLU A 67 -4.48 3.70 16.94
CA GLU A 67 -4.19 5.14 16.95
C GLU A 67 -2.77 5.44 16.45
N PHE A 68 -2.32 4.67 15.44
CA PHE A 68 -1.01 4.88 14.82
C PHE A 68 -1.07 6.16 13.97
N GLY A 69 -0.18 7.10 14.28
CA GLY A 69 -0.03 8.33 13.52
C GLY A 69 0.52 8.09 12.11
N ILE A 70 0.26 9.03 11.22
CA ILE A 70 0.86 9.09 9.88
C ILE A 70 2.29 9.60 10.00
N ARG A 71 3.20 9.06 9.19
CA ARG A 71 4.59 9.55 9.09
C ARG A 71 4.63 11.06 8.87
N ASP A 72 5.44 11.71 9.69
CA ASP A 72 5.72 13.14 9.58
C ASP A 72 6.81 13.41 8.52
N ASP A 73 6.50 13.05 7.27
CA ASP A 73 7.34 13.36 6.12
C ASP A 73 6.62 14.38 5.22
N ASN A 74 7.36 15.36 4.70
CA ASN A 74 6.82 16.37 3.79
C ASN A 74 6.11 15.76 2.58
N ARG A 75 6.63 14.66 2.00
CA ARG A 75 6.01 14.01 0.84
C ARG A 75 4.67 13.38 1.19
N VAL A 76 4.59 12.73 2.35
CA VAL A 76 3.37 12.13 2.89
C VAL A 76 2.35 13.22 3.21
N ARG A 77 2.79 14.31 3.86
CA ARG A 77 1.92 15.46 4.17
C ARG A 77 1.37 16.14 2.93
N VAL A 78 2.21 16.44 1.95
CA VAL A 78 1.80 17.12 0.71
C VAL A 78 0.76 16.29 -0.04
N ARG A 79 0.92 14.97 -0.07
CA ARG A 79 0.02 14.09 -0.81
C ARG A 79 -1.30 13.82 -0.08
N TRP A 80 -1.24 13.65 1.24
CA TRP A 80 -2.35 13.04 1.97
C TRP A 80 -3.02 13.93 3.02
N ASN A 81 -2.45 15.07 3.41
CA ASN A 81 -3.09 15.94 4.40
C ASN A 81 -4.40 16.52 3.83
N PRO A 82 -5.54 16.51 4.56
CA PRO A 82 -5.74 16.15 5.98
C PRO A 82 -6.33 14.77 6.27
N LEU A 83 -6.14 13.80 5.39
CA LEU A 83 -6.73 12.47 5.50
C LEU A 83 -6.20 11.68 6.71
N SER A 84 -7.07 10.87 7.30
CA SER A 84 -6.71 9.86 8.31
C SER A 84 -5.99 8.66 7.68
N ILE A 85 -5.27 7.87 8.49
CA ILE A 85 -4.54 6.67 8.03
C ILE A 85 -5.45 5.70 7.25
N LYS A 86 -6.70 5.58 7.67
CA LYS A 86 -7.70 4.74 7.00
C LYS A 86 -8.09 5.29 5.64
N GLU A 87 -8.39 6.58 5.54
CA GLU A 87 -8.74 7.23 4.27
C GLU A 87 -7.57 7.18 3.27
N ILE A 88 -6.33 7.34 3.75
CA ILE A 88 -5.12 7.16 2.94
C ILE A 88 -5.04 5.72 2.41
N CYS A 89 -5.20 4.72 3.28
CA CYS A 89 -5.16 3.32 2.86
C CYS A 89 -6.29 2.95 1.88
N PHE A 90 -7.48 3.54 2.03
CA PHE A 90 -8.56 3.41 1.03
C PHE A 90 -8.20 4.04 -0.32
N SER A 91 -7.58 5.22 -0.29
CA SER A 91 -7.11 5.90 -1.50
C SER A 91 -6.03 5.10 -2.22
N ILE A 92 -5.08 4.52 -1.46
CA ILE A 92 -4.07 3.62 -2.00
C ILE A 92 -4.72 2.37 -2.63
N LYS A 93 -5.71 1.73 -1.98
CA LYS A 93 -6.45 0.60 -2.57
C LYS A 93 -7.06 1.01 -3.91
N TRP A 94 -7.71 2.16 -3.98
CA TRP A 94 -8.32 2.67 -5.20
C TRP A 94 -7.27 2.85 -6.31
N GLU A 95 -6.15 3.51 -6.01
CA GLU A 95 -5.06 3.68 -6.97
C GLU A 95 -4.49 2.36 -7.46
N LEU A 96 -4.26 1.40 -6.57
CA LEU A 96 -3.81 0.04 -6.95
C LEU A 96 -4.83 -0.65 -7.86
N GLY A 97 -6.13 -0.42 -7.65
CA GLY A 97 -7.21 -0.92 -8.51
C GLY A 97 -7.15 -0.32 -9.92
N VAL A 98 -6.96 1.00 -10.03
CA VAL A 98 -6.79 1.67 -11.33
C VAL A 98 -5.56 1.14 -12.06
N LEU A 99 -4.43 1.00 -11.38
CA LEU A 99 -3.19 0.50 -11.96
C LEU A 99 -3.30 -0.97 -12.40
N LYS A 100 -4.03 -1.78 -11.62
CA LYS A 100 -4.37 -3.15 -12.00
C LYS A 100 -5.16 -3.19 -13.31
N ASP A 101 -6.22 -2.38 -13.41
CA ASP A 101 -7.09 -2.37 -14.58
C ASP A 101 -6.35 -1.83 -15.81
N GLU A 102 -5.46 -0.85 -15.65
CA GLU A 102 -4.58 -0.35 -16.71
C GLU A 102 -3.65 -1.45 -17.25
N LEU A 103 -2.98 -2.20 -16.37
CA LEU A 103 -2.15 -3.34 -16.79
C LEU A 103 -2.97 -4.43 -17.50
N ALA A 104 -4.16 -4.75 -16.98
CA ALA A 104 -5.05 -5.74 -17.58
C ALA A 104 -5.58 -5.29 -18.96
N GLY A 105 -5.72 -3.98 -19.18
CA GLY A 105 -6.11 -3.36 -20.44
C GLY A 105 -4.99 -3.25 -21.48
N GLY A 106 -3.76 -3.68 -21.15
CA GLY A 106 -2.60 -3.56 -22.03
C GLY A 106 -1.88 -2.21 -21.96
N GLY A 107 -2.05 -1.47 -20.87
CA GLY A 107 -1.31 -0.23 -20.60
C GLY A 107 0.20 -0.43 -20.45
N ASP A 108 0.96 0.66 -20.51
CA ASP A 108 2.42 0.64 -20.47
C ASP A 108 2.94 0.24 -19.06
N PRO A 109 3.64 -0.90 -18.93
CA PRO A 109 4.20 -1.35 -17.65
C PRO A 109 5.16 -0.35 -17.01
N LEU A 110 5.88 0.47 -17.79
CA LEU A 110 6.81 1.46 -17.28
C LEU A 110 6.09 2.64 -16.64
N ILE A 111 4.97 3.07 -17.21
CA ILE A 111 4.13 4.12 -16.62
C ILE A 111 3.54 3.62 -15.30
N VAL A 112 3.05 2.38 -15.26
CA VAL A 112 2.52 1.78 -14.03
C VAL A 112 3.62 1.64 -12.97
N ALA A 113 4.84 1.26 -13.36
CA ALA A 113 5.97 1.20 -12.44
C ALA A 113 6.28 2.57 -11.81
N ASP A 114 6.32 3.64 -12.61
CA ASP A 114 6.57 5.00 -12.13
C ASP A 114 5.49 5.46 -11.12
N LEU A 115 4.21 5.17 -11.42
CA LEU A 115 3.11 5.49 -10.51
C LEU A 115 3.19 4.70 -9.19
N LEU A 116 3.58 3.42 -9.24
CA LEU A 116 3.81 2.62 -8.03
C LEU A 116 5.02 3.11 -7.22
N VAL A 117 6.07 3.65 -7.85
CA VAL A 117 7.19 4.31 -7.15
C VAL A 117 6.71 5.55 -6.42
N HIS A 118 5.93 6.41 -7.07
CA HIS A 118 5.35 7.58 -6.41
C HIS A 118 4.45 7.21 -5.23
N LEU A 119 3.74 6.07 -5.32
CA LEU A 119 2.94 5.55 -4.22
C LEU A 119 3.81 5.03 -3.07
N LEU A 120 4.90 4.31 -3.36
CA LEU A 120 5.89 3.86 -2.38
C LEU A 120 6.51 5.02 -1.60
N ASP A 121 6.94 6.06 -2.31
CA ASP A 121 7.58 7.25 -1.74
C ASP A 121 6.66 8.07 -0.83
N ALA A 122 5.36 7.85 -0.93
CA ALA A 122 4.35 8.55 -0.15
C ALA A 122 3.58 7.64 0.81
N LEU A 123 4.06 6.42 1.12
CA LEU A 123 3.37 5.59 2.11
C LEU A 123 3.27 6.26 3.48
N PRO A 124 2.14 6.10 4.19
CA PRO A 124 1.90 6.83 5.44
C PRO A 124 2.60 6.22 6.67
N PHE A 125 3.39 5.15 6.53
CA PHE A 125 3.99 4.36 7.62
C PHE A 125 5.44 3.96 7.37
#